data_AF-A0A963KEW8-F1
#
_entry.id   AF-A0A963KEW8-F1
#
_cell.length_a   1.000
_cell.length_b   1.000
_cell.length_c   1.000
_cell.angle_alpha   90.00
_cell.angle_beta   90.00
_cell.angle_gamma   90.00
#
_symmetry.space_group_name_H-M   'P 1'
#
loop_
_entity.id
_entity.type
_entity.pdbx_description
1 polymer ?
#
loop_
_entity_poly.entity_id
_entity_poly.type
_entity_poly.pdbx_seq_one_letter_code
_entity_poly.pdbx_strand_id
1 'polypeptide(L)'
;NITFFPMHFLGLAGMPRRYADYPMQFADFNAVASVGAFAFGIAQVYFFFFIVLPCMMGKGEKAAQKPWEAAEGLEWEVPSPAPFHTFENPPKLDATATRIVG
;
A
#
# COMPACT_ATOMS: atom_id res chain seq x y z
N ASN A 1 -1.92 13.73 9.39
CA ASN A 1 -1.41 12.46 9.95
C ASN A 1 -1.42 12.58 11.46
N ILE A 2 -2.30 11.87 12.18
CA ILE A 2 -2.50 12.06 13.63
C ILE A 2 -1.52 11.22 14.46
N THR A 3 -1.03 10.09 13.92
CA THR A 3 -0.14 9.17 14.64
C THR A 3 1.30 9.67 14.66
N PHE A 4 1.83 10.10 13.50
CA PHE A 4 3.26 10.39 13.35
C PHE A 4 3.59 11.88 13.51
N PHE A 5 2.63 12.78 13.26
CA PHE A 5 2.89 14.21 13.38
C PHE A 5 3.17 14.66 14.83
N PRO A 6 2.42 14.22 15.86
CA PRO A 6 2.72 14.55 17.26
C PRO A 6 4.13 14.15 17.71
N MET A 7 4.71 13.10 17.12
CA MET A 7 6.07 12.67 17.44
C MET A 7 7.15 13.70 17.08
N HIS A 8 6.87 14.63 16.15
CA HIS A 8 7.78 15.73 15.86
C HIS A 8 7.89 16.68 17.05
N PHE A 9 6.76 17.00 17.70
CA PHE A 9 6.75 17.83 18.91
C PHE A 9 7.38 17.12 20.10
N LEU A 10 7.16 15.80 20.25
CA LEU A 10 7.85 15.00 21.28
C LEU A 10 9.37 15.01 21.10
N GLY A 11 9.84 14.85 19.85
CA GLY A 11 11.26 14.91 19.52
C GLY A 11 11.87 16.29 19.82
N LEU A 12 11.17 17.37 19.45
CA LEU A 12 11.60 18.74 19.75
C LEU A 12 11.57 19.07 21.25
N ALA A 13 10.63 18.48 22.00
CA ALA A 13 10.56 18.59 23.45
C ALA A 13 11.61 17.72 24.19
N GLY A 14 12.48 17.02 23.45
CA GLY A 14 13.61 16.29 24.02
C GLY A 14 13.31 14.85 24.43
N MET A 15 12.21 14.24 23.98
CA MET A 15 11.94 12.82 24.20
C MET A 15 12.80 11.97 23.24
N PRO A 16 13.83 11.25 23.72
CA PRO A 16 14.63 10.42 22.85
C PRO A 16 13.89 9.11 22.55
N ARG A 17 14.26 8.45 21.45
CA ARG A 17 13.64 7.17 21.04
C ARG A 17 13.95 6.02 22.01
N ARG A 18 13.10 4.99 22.00
CA ARG A 18 13.30 3.68 22.69
C ARG A 18 13.23 3.71 24.23
N TYR A 19 12.55 4.68 24.81
CA TYR A 19 12.22 4.68 26.24
C TYR A 19 10.88 3.99 26.47
N ALA A 20 10.85 3.05 27.41
CA ALA A 20 9.62 2.35 27.80
C ALA A 20 8.73 3.23 28.69
N ASP A 21 9.35 3.95 29.63
CA ASP A 21 8.68 4.89 30.54
C ASP A 21 9.12 6.33 30.23
N TYR A 22 8.19 7.28 30.37
CA TYR A 22 8.44 8.69 30.09
C TYR A 22 7.74 9.60 31.13
N PRO A 23 8.28 10.80 31.41
CA PRO A 23 7.66 11.76 32.30
C PRO A 23 6.28 12.24 31.82
N MET A 24 5.42 12.65 32.75
CA MET A 24 4.05 13.13 32.48
C MET A 24 3.97 14.26 31.45
N GLN A 25 5.02 15.07 31.30
CA GLN A 25 5.08 16.16 30.30
C GLN A 25 4.94 15.69 28.84
N PHE A 26 5.19 14.40 28.57
CA PHE A 26 5.05 13.83 27.22
C PHE A 26 3.75 13.05 27.02
N ALA A 27 2.89 12.96 28.05
CA ALA A 27 1.71 12.10 28.03
C ALA A 27 0.69 12.50 26.96
N ASP A 28 0.39 13.79 26.82
CA ASP A 28 -0.66 14.25 25.91
C ASP A 28 -0.38 13.89 24.44
N PHE A 29 0.83 14.19 23.96
CA PHE A 29 1.22 13.87 22.59
C PHE A 29 1.37 12.35 22.35
N ASN A 30 1.82 11.58 23.35
CA ASN A 30 1.86 10.11 23.26
C ASN A 30 0.45 9.50 23.25
N ALA A 31 -0.50 10.08 23.99
CA ALA A 31 -1.89 9.65 24.00
C ALA A 31 -2.55 9.89 22.63
N VAL A 32 -2.36 11.08 22.04
CA VAL A 32 -2.85 11.37 20.68
C VAL A 32 -2.23 10.43 19.65
N ALA A 33 -0.92 10.20 19.71
CA ALA A 33 -0.25 9.26 18.82
C ALA A 33 -0.80 7.83 18.96
N SER A 34 -1.10 7.40 20.20
CA SER A 34 -1.67 6.09 20.50
C SER A 34 -3.07 5.92 19.92
N VAL A 35 -3.94 6.93 20.03
CA VAL A 35 -5.26 6.94 19.38
C VAL A 35 -5.13 6.80 17.86
N GLY A 36 -4.20 7.52 17.25
CA GLY A 36 -3.89 7.39 15.83
C GLY A 36 -3.36 6.00 15.45
N ALA A 37 -2.56 5.37 16.32
CA ALA A 37 -2.05 4.02 16.10
C ALA A 37 -3.18 2.98 16.13
N PHE A 38 -4.13 3.10 17.06
CA PHE A 38 -5.33 2.25 17.06
C PHE A 38 -6.17 2.42 15.79
N ALA A 39 -6.30 3.65 15.27
CA ALA A 39 -6.99 3.89 14.00
C ALA A 39 -6.31 3.17 12.82
N PHE A 40 -4.97 3.12 12.77
CA PHE A 40 -4.26 2.31 11.78
C PHE A 40 -4.50 0.81 11.96
N GLY A 41 -4.53 0.32 13.20
CA GLY A 41 -4.92 -1.06 13.49
C GLY A 41 -6.30 -1.40 12.94
N ILE A 42 -7.29 -0.52 13.14
CA ILE A 42 -8.64 -0.67 12.60
C ILE A 42 -8.63 -0.65 11.07
N ALA A 43 -7.83 0.22 10.44
CA ALA A 43 -7.70 0.25 8.98
C ALA A 43 -7.18 -1.08 8.42
N GLN A 44 -6.24 -1.74 9.11
CA GLN A 44 -5.76 -3.07 8.72
C GLN A 44 -6.85 -4.14 8.83
N VAL A 45 -7.66 -4.09 9.89
CA VAL A 45 -8.81 -4.98 10.07
C VAL A 45 -9.84 -4.76 8.96
N TYR A 46 -10.15 -3.51 8.63
CA TYR A 46 -11.02 -3.15 7.51
C TYR A 46 -10.48 -3.70 6.18
N PHE A 47 -9.19 -3.46 5.88
CA PHE A 47 -8.55 -3.99 4.67
C PHE A 47 -8.68 -5.52 4.57
N PHE A 48 -8.48 -6.23 5.68
CA PHE A 48 -8.62 -7.68 5.71
C PHE A 48 -10.05 -8.14 5.38
N PHE A 49 -11.07 -7.58 6.05
CA PHE A 49 -12.45 -8.03 5.88
C PHE A 49 -13.08 -7.63 4.54
N PHE A 50 -12.73 -6.46 4.01
CA PHE A 50 -13.38 -5.92 2.81
C PHE A 50 -12.60 -6.14 1.52
N ILE A 51 -11.29 -6.44 1.59
CA ILE A 51 -10.47 -6.68 0.40
C ILE A 51 -9.92 -8.10 0.39
N VAL A 52 -9.19 -8.50 1.44
CA VAL A 52 -8.49 -9.81 1.46
C VAL A 52 -9.49 -10.96 1.49
N LEU A 53 -10.45 -10.92 2.41
CA LEU A 53 -11.40 -12.01 2.60
C LEU A 53 -12.29 -12.26 1.36
N PRO A 54 -12.92 -11.25 0.71
CA PRO A 54 -13.66 -11.46 -0.52
C PRO A 54 -12.79 -11.99 -1.66
N CYS A 55 -11.56 -11.48 -1.80
CA CYS A 55 -10.60 -11.96 -2.81
C CYS A 55 -10.26 -13.44 -2.61
N MET A 56 -9.98 -13.86 -1.38
CA MET A 56 -9.74 -15.28 -1.04
C MET A 56 -10.96 -16.17 -1.30
N MET A 57 -12.17 -15.63 -1.15
CA MET A 57 -13.42 -16.33 -1.48
C MET A 57 -13.76 -16.30 -2.97
N GLY A 58 -12.91 -15.71 -3.83
CA GLY A 58 -13.16 -15.58 -5.26
C GLY A 58 -14.33 -14.66 -5.61
N LYS A 59 -14.68 -13.71 -4.72
CA LYS A 59 -15.76 -12.75 -4.94
C LYS A 59 -15.21 -11.49 -5.63
N GLY A 60 -15.89 -11.05 -6.69
CA GLY A 60 -15.58 -9.84 -7.44
C GLY A 60 -15.36 -10.10 -8.93
N GLU A 61 -15.33 -9.02 -9.71
CA GLU A 61 -14.96 -9.10 -11.13
C GLU A 61 -13.46 -9.35 -11.27
N LYS A 62 -13.09 -10.14 -12.28
CA LYS A 62 -11.68 -10.32 -12.61
C LYS A 62 -11.11 -8.99 -13.09
N ALA A 63 -9.89 -8.67 -12.66
CA ALA A 63 -9.20 -7.48 -13.13
C ALA A 63 -9.11 -7.52 -14.67
N ALA A 64 -9.43 -6.40 -15.31
CA ALA A 64 -9.16 -6.23 -16.73
C ALA A 64 -7.65 -6.34 -16.99
N GLN A 65 -7.28 -6.65 -18.22
CA GLN A 65 -5.88 -6.70 -18.66
C GLN A 65 -5.12 -5.41 -18.30
N LYS A 66 -5.73 -4.26 -18.59
CA LYS A 66 -5.21 -2.94 -18.23
C LYS A 66 -6.23 -2.21 -17.35
N PRO A 67 -6.17 -2.35 -16.02
CA PRO A 67 -7.12 -1.73 -15.09
C PRO A 67 -6.85 -0.24 -14.87
N TRP A 68 -5.67 0.27 -15.25
CA TRP A 68 -5.27 1.67 -15.09
C TRP A 68 -5.15 2.35 -16.46
N GLU A 69 -5.75 3.53 -16.63
CA GLU A 69 -5.80 4.21 -17.94
C GLU A 69 -4.41 4.57 -18.49
N ALA A 70 -3.51 5.05 -17.62
CA ALA A 70 -2.16 5.48 -17.96
C ALA A 70 -1.08 4.41 -17.70
N ALA A 71 -1.47 3.14 -17.52
CA ALA A 71 -0.49 2.06 -17.37
C ALA A 71 0.30 1.86 -18.67
N GLU A 72 1.63 1.85 -18.55
CA GLU A 72 2.58 1.58 -19.62
C GLU A 72 3.55 0.49 -19.15
N GLY A 73 4.06 -0.31 -20.08
CA GLY A 73 4.86 -1.49 -19.75
C GLY A 73 4.21 -2.76 -20.31
N LEU A 74 5.04 -3.76 -20.57
CA LEU A 74 4.63 -5.01 -21.21
C LEU A 74 3.74 -5.87 -20.31
N GLU A 75 3.77 -5.65 -19.01
CA GLU A 75 2.89 -6.33 -18.05
C GLU A 75 1.41 -6.01 -18.26
N TRP A 76 1.09 -4.85 -18.85
CA TRP A 76 -0.29 -4.43 -19.14
C TRP A 76 -0.77 -4.89 -20.53
N GLU A 77 0.11 -5.50 -21.31
CA GLU A 77 -0.22 -6.13 -22.60
C GLU A 77 -0.56 -7.63 -22.45
N VAL A 78 -0.50 -8.15 -21.22
CA VAL A 78 -0.71 -9.57 -20.86
C VAL A 78 -2.00 -9.71 -20.07
N PRO A 79 -2.84 -10.74 -20.32
CA PRO A 79 -4.09 -10.94 -19.58
C PRO A 79 -3.86 -11.06 -18.06
N SER A 80 -4.88 -10.70 -17.28
CA SER A 80 -4.89 -10.87 -15.82
C SER A 80 -5.85 -12.00 -15.42
N PRO A 81 -5.38 -13.08 -14.77
CA PRO A 81 -4.01 -13.36 -14.34
C PRO A 81 -3.07 -13.74 -15.50
N ALA A 82 -1.78 -13.45 -15.34
CA ALA A 82 -0.77 -13.75 -16.34
C ALA A 82 -0.63 -15.28 -16.57
N PRO A 83 -0.40 -15.73 -17.81
CA PRO A 83 -0.12 -17.12 -18.12
C PRO A 83 1.27 -17.53 -17.58
N PHE A 84 1.50 -18.84 -17.45
CA PHE A 84 2.78 -19.37 -16.93
C PHE A 84 3.98 -18.98 -17.80
N HIS A 85 3.83 -18.99 -19.12
CA HIS A 85 4.78 -18.42 -20.08
C HIS A 85 4.16 -17.18 -20.70
N THR A 86 4.68 -16.01 -20.34
CA THR A 86 4.12 -14.70 -20.70
C THR A 86 4.18 -14.42 -22.21
N PHE A 87 5.32 -14.72 -22.84
CA PHE A 87 5.53 -14.55 -24.28
C PHE A 87 6.24 -15.78 -24.83
N GLU A 88 5.63 -16.47 -25.78
CA GLU A 88 6.29 -17.60 -26.49
C GLU A 88 7.34 -17.08 -27.49
N ASN A 89 7.03 -15.97 -28.16
CA ASN A 89 7.94 -15.27 -29.06
C ASN A 89 8.19 -13.85 -28.53
N PRO A 90 9.43 -13.33 -28.61
CA PRO A 90 9.72 -11.96 -28.22
C PRO A 90 8.84 -10.96 -28.99
N PRO A 91 8.04 -10.12 -28.30
CA PRO A 91 7.22 -9.13 -28.98
C PRO A 91 8.10 -8.06 -29.62
N LYS A 92 7.64 -7.51 -30.75
CA LYS A 92 8.26 -6.30 -31.32
C LYS A 92 7.79 -5.11 -30.50
N LEU A 93 8.73 -4.25 -30.13
CA LEU A 93 8.47 -3.14 -29.23
C LEU A 93 8.48 -1.82 -29.98
N ASP A 94 7.77 -0.83 -29.43
CA ASP A 94 7.88 0.56 -29.84
C ASP A 94 9.27 1.13 -29.49
N ALA A 95 9.58 2.32 -30.04
CA ALA A 95 10.88 2.97 -29.80
C ALA A 95 11.14 3.24 -28.30
N THR A 96 10.08 3.31 -27.50
CA THR A 96 10.12 3.52 -26.05
C THR A 96 10.16 2.22 -25.24
N ALA A 97 10.08 1.05 -25.88
CA ALA A 97 10.06 -0.27 -25.28
C ALA A 97 8.94 -0.50 -24.24
N THR A 98 7.84 0.24 -24.38
CA THR A 98 6.72 0.28 -23.44
C THR A 98 5.48 -0.43 -23.95
N ARG A 99 5.36 -0.60 -25.28
CA ARG A 99 4.18 -1.21 -25.91
C ARG A 99 4.59 -2.20 -26.98
N ILE A 100 3.75 -3.21 -27.17
CA ILE A 100 3.91 -4.17 -28.25
C ILE A 100 3.38 -3.53 -29.53
N VAL A 101 4.23 -3.49 -30.56
CA VAL A 101 3.86 -3.05 -31.90
C VAL A 101 3.61 -4.29 -32.73
N GLY A 102 2.46 -4.35 -33.40
CA GLY A 102 2.17 -5.38 -34.40
C GLY A 102 3.07 -5.26 -35.62
#